data_AF-A0A937ZT21-F1
#
_entry.id   AF-A0A937ZT21-F1
#
_cell.length_a   1.000
_cell.length_b   1.000
_cell.length_c   1.000
_cell.angle_alpha   90.00
_cell.angle_beta   90.00
_cell.angle_gamma   90.00
#
_symmetry.space_group_name_H-M   'P 1'
#
loop_
_entity.id
_entity.type
_entity.pdbx_description
1 polymer ?
#
loop_
_entity_poly.entity_id
_entity_poly.type
_entity_poly.pdbx_seq_one_letter_code
_entity_poly.pdbx_strand_id
1 'polypeptide(L)'
;GWSEADIDAHLSRLPTSYALSLEPDTLARHARLLREHDLSQAPFVMGVRVDAGRAVTELAIAASDRPGLFASLAGAIAAAGADIVDARIGTTADGVALDTFWIQEAPTAPNAAGGAFADAHRLRHLREVIARALDGRIDLAAALSGRRGLPSRTRVFQVPARVLIDDKASATHTVIEVNGRDRPGLLYDLTRTLAAHKLQVSSAKISTYGERVVDVFYVKDAFGLKVTHPKLIAQVRQSLLDALADPAAAAAAAE
;
A
#
# COMPACT_ATOMS: atom_id res chain seq x y z
N GLY A 1 -17.76 -13.42 24.39
CA GLY A 1 -17.92 -13.51 22.92
C GLY A 1 -18.47 -12.20 22.40
N TRP A 2 -18.60 -12.04 21.08
CA TRP A 2 -19.31 -10.88 20.50
C TRP A 2 -20.81 -11.06 20.68
N SER A 3 -21.52 -9.99 21.06
CA SER A 3 -23.00 -9.99 21.05
C SER A 3 -23.50 -9.82 19.60
N GLU A 4 -24.75 -10.16 19.33
CA GLU A 4 -25.38 -9.92 18.01
C GLU A 4 -25.35 -8.43 17.66
N ALA A 5 -25.63 -7.56 18.64
CA ALA A 5 -25.54 -6.11 18.49
C ALA A 5 -24.10 -5.63 18.16
N ASP A 6 -23.07 -6.21 18.78
CA ASP A 6 -21.66 -5.88 18.48
C ASP A 6 -21.31 -6.30 17.04
N ILE A 7 -21.84 -7.43 16.56
CA ILE A 7 -21.61 -7.93 15.19
C ILE A 7 -22.27 -6.99 14.18
N ASP A 8 -23.54 -6.63 14.39
CA ASP A 8 -24.27 -5.74 13.50
C ASP A 8 -23.65 -4.33 13.45
N ALA A 9 -23.25 -3.79 14.61
CA ALA A 9 -22.53 -2.53 14.70
C ALA A 9 -21.20 -2.57 13.94
N HIS A 10 -20.47 -3.69 14.00
CA HIS A 10 -19.23 -3.85 13.27
C HIS A 10 -19.43 -3.98 11.76
N LEU A 11 -20.40 -4.80 11.32
CA LEU A 11 -20.67 -5.01 9.90
C LEU A 11 -21.22 -3.74 9.23
N SER A 12 -22.06 -2.98 9.94
CA SER A 12 -22.65 -1.73 9.41
C SER A 12 -21.64 -0.62 9.14
N ARG A 13 -20.50 -0.59 9.85
CA ARG A 13 -19.44 0.39 9.57
C ARG A 13 -18.44 -0.04 8.50
N LEU A 14 -18.46 -1.30 8.04
CA LEU A 14 -17.60 -1.75 6.95
C LEU A 14 -18.27 -1.54 5.59
N PRO A 15 -17.54 -1.12 4.54
CA PRO A 15 -18.06 -1.16 3.19
C PRO A 15 -18.48 -2.59 2.82
N THR A 16 -19.67 -2.76 2.24
CA THR A 16 -20.20 -4.09 1.88
C THR A 16 -19.25 -4.88 0.99
N SER A 17 -18.60 -4.21 0.02
CA SER A 17 -17.61 -4.85 -0.85
C SER A 17 -16.39 -5.37 -0.09
N TYR A 18 -15.97 -4.67 0.96
CA TYR A 18 -14.88 -5.12 1.82
C TYR A 18 -15.30 -6.35 2.63
N ALA A 19 -16.46 -6.27 3.30
CA ALA A 19 -16.98 -7.36 4.13
C ALA A 19 -17.19 -8.66 3.33
N LEU A 20 -17.73 -8.58 2.11
CA LEU A 20 -17.97 -9.75 1.25
C LEU A 20 -16.70 -10.33 0.61
N SER A 21 -15.59 -9.58 0.60
CA SER A 21 -14.32 -10.01 -0.01
C SER A 21 -13.40 -10.81 0.94
N LEU A 22 -13.82 -10.97 2.20
CA LEU A 22 -13.00 -11.53 3.27
C LEU A 22 -13.60 -12.81 3.83
N GLU A 23 -12.73 -13.73 4.21
CA GLU A 23 -13.12 -14.92 4.96
C GLU A 23 -13.57 -14.57 6.38
N PRO A 24 -14.50 -15.35 6.98
CA PRO A 24 -15.04 -15.07 8.32
C PRO A 24 -13.96 -14.87 9.39
N ASP A 25 -12.89 -15.67 9.37
CA ASP A 25 -11.80 -15.56 10.32
C ASP A 25 -11.04 -14.24 10.19
N THR A 26 -10.90 -13.74 8.96
CA THR A 26 -10.26 -12.44 8.69
C THR A 26 -11.14 -11.29 9.17
N LEU A 27 -12.46 -11.36 8.92
CA LEU A 27 -13.42 -10.41 9.48
C LEU A 27 -13.36 -10.38 11.01
N ALA A 28 -13.31 -11.54 11.66
CA ALA A 28 -13.24 -11.61 13.13
C ALA A 28 -11.93 -11.04 13.70
N ARG A 29 -10.80 -11.12 12.96
CA ARG A 29 -9.55 -10.47 13.36
C ARG A 29 -9.62 -8.95 13.18
N HIS A 30 -10.14 -8.50 12.04
CA HIS A 30 -10.32 -7.08 11.74
C HIS A 30 -11.28 -6.41 12.73
N ALA A 31 -12.34 -7.11 13.12
CA ALA A 31 -13.27 -6.66 14.16
C ALA A 31 -12.59 -6.43 15.51
N ARG A 32 -11.73 -7.36 15.92
CA ARG A 32 -10.93 -7.21 17.14
C ARG A 32 -9.96 -6.04 17.05
N LEU A 33 -9.29 -5.89 15.91
CA LEU A 33 -8.34 -4.80 15.69
C LEU A 33 -9.03 -3.42 15.75
N LEU A 34 -10.20 -3.28 15.12
CA LEU A 34 -10.98 -2.05 15.16
C LEU A 34 -11.52 -1.76 16.57
N ARG A 35 -12.01 -2.79 17.28
CA ARG A 35 -12.43 -2.63 18.67
C ARG A 35 -11.27 -2.21 19.58
N GLU A 36 -10.07 -2.77 19.37
CA GLU A 36 -8.86 -2.34 20.07
C GLU A 36 -8.52 -0.89 19.74
N HIS A 37 -8.58 -0.49 18.46
CA HIS A 37 -8.36 0.89 18.05
C HIS A 37 -9.34 1.86 18.73
N ASP A 38 -10.64 1.54 18.74
CA ASP A 38 -11.68 2.39 19.35
C ASP A 38 -11.49 2.54 20.87
N LEU A 39 -10.98 1.50 21.53
CA LEU A 39 -10.69 1.51 22.97
C LEU A 39 -9.32 2.14 23.29
N SER A 40 -8.39 2.09 22.34
CA SER A 40 -7.07 2.68 22.47
C SER A 40 -7.13 4.19 22.18
N GLN A 41 -6.31 4.97 22.87
CA GLN A 41 -6.00 6.35 22.44
C GLN A 41 -4.74 6.39 21.57
N ALA A 42 -4.36 5.25 20.98
CA ALA A 42 -3.15 5.12 20.18
C ALA A 42 -3.39 5.66 18.77
N PRO A 43 -2.36 6.24 18.11
CA PRO A 43 -2.49 6.76 16.75
C PRO A 43 -2.78 5.67 15.70
N PHE A 44 -2.43 4.42 16.01
CA PHE A 44 -2.79 3.25 15.23
C PHE A 44 -2.69 1.98 16.09
N VAL A 45 -3.40 0.94 15.67
CA VAL A 45 -3.26 -0.43 16.17
C VAL A 45 -2.80 -1.33 15.02
N MET A 46 -1.95 -2.30 15.33
CA MET A 46 -1.29 -3.15 14.34
C MET A 46 -1.41 -4.62 14.74
N GLY A 47 -2.09 -5.40 13.90
CA GLY A 47 -2.18 -6.85 13.99
C GLY A 47 -1.20 -7.50 13.01
N VAL A 48 -0.59 -8.61 13.44
CA VAL A 48 0.39 -9.35 12.65
C VAL A 48 0.02 -10.82 12.62
N ARG A 49 0.00 -11.43 11.44
CA ARG A 49 -0.21 -12.87 11.25
C ARG A 49 0.77 -13.40 10.21
N VAL A 50 1.53 -14.43 10.56
CA VAL A 50 2.40 -15.11 9.59
C VAL A 50 1.58 -16.13 8.82
N ASP A 51 1.63 -16.05 7.49
CA ASP A 51 1.06 -17.02 6.57
C ASP A 51 2.19 -17.85 5.97
N ALA A 52 2.52 -18.97 6.63
CA ALA A 52 3.61 -19.84 6.22
C ALA A 52 3.38 -20.48 4.84
N GLY A 53 2.12 -20.73 4.46
CA GLY A 53 1.78 -21.35 3.17
C GLY A 53 2.08 -20.42 1.99
N ARG A 54 1.95 -19.11 2.19
CA ARG A 54 2.28 -18.09 1.19
C ARG A 54 3.66 -17.46 1.38
N ALA A 55 4.39 -17.83 2.45
CA ALA A 55 5.63 -17.19 2.87
C ALA A 55 5.51 -15.67 2.98
N VAL A 56 4.42 -15.17 3.56
CA VAL A 56 4.16 -13.73 3.77
C VAL A 56 3.76 -13.48 5.22
N THR A 57 3.93 -12.25 5.67
CA THR A 57 3.34 -11.74 6.90
C THR A 57 2.19 -10.79 6.56
N GLU A 58 0.99 -11.11 7.02
CA GLU A 58 -0.18 -10.23 6.98
C GLU A 58 -0.08 -9.20 8.10
N LEU A 59 -0.12 -7.93 7.71
CA LEU A 59 -0.03 -6.76 8.56
C LEU A 59 -1.33 -5.97 8.41
N ALA A 60 -2.21 -6.03 9.41
CA ALA A 60 -3.44 -5.25 9.45
C ALA A 60 -3.24 -4.02 10.35
N ILE A 61 -3.54 -2.83 9.84
CA ILE A 61 -3.35 -1.56 10.54
C ILE A 61 -4.67 -0.82 10.60
N ALA A 62 -5.11 -0.49 11.81
CA ALA A 62 -6.25 0.38 12.07
C ALA A 62 -5.75 1.76 12.50
N ALA A 63 -6.15 2.83 11.81
CA ALA A 63 -5.78 4.20 12.13
C ALA A 63 -6.84 5.20 11.63
N SER A 64 -6.87 6.42 12.16
CA SER A 64 -7.72 7.47 11.61
C SER A 64 -7.36 7.77 10.15
N ASP A 65 -8.34 7.69 9.24
CA ASP A 65 -8.10 7.89 7.81
C ASP A 65 -7.81 9.35 7.51
N ARG A 66 -6.84 9.58 6.62
CA ARG A 66 -6.43 10.90 6.17
C ARG A 66 -5.70 10.81 4.83
N PRO A 67 -5.73 11.88 4.01
CA PRO A 67 -5.02 11.90 2.74
C PRO A 67 -3.55 11.50 2.88
N GLY A 68 -3.14 10.50 2.10
CA GLY A 68 -1.75 10.01 2.09
C GLY A 68 -1.42 8.95 3.15
N LEU A 69 -2.36 8.54 4.02
CA LEU A 69 -2.13 7.50 5.03
C LEU A 69 -1.54 6.22 4.41
N PHE A 70 -2.18 5.68 3.37
CA PHE A 70 -1.70 4.47 2.68
C PHE A 70 -0.28 4.63 2.14
N ALA A 71 0.04 5.81 1.58
CA ALA A 71 1.39 6.10 1.11
C ALA A 71 2.39 6.11 2.28
N SER A 72 2.07 6.77 3.39
CA SER A 72 2.91 6.76 4.59
C SER A 72 3.16 5.35 5.12
N LEU A 73 2.14 4.49 5.13
CA LEU A 73 2.26 3.08 5.54
C LEU A 73 3.15 2.30 4.57
N ALA A 74 2.90 2.39 3.26
CA ALA A 74 3.71 1.73 2.24
C ALA A 74 5.19 2.16 2.30
N GLY A 75 5.44 3.45 2.51
CA GLY A 75 6.79 3.99 2.66
C GLY A 75 7.47 3.53 3.94
N ALA A 76 6.75 3.46 5.07
CA ALA A 76 7.27 2.96 6.34
C ALA A 76 7.64 1.47 6.27
N ILE A 77 6.80 0.65 5.63
CA ILE A 77 7.05 -0.78 5.39
C ILE A 77 8.33 -0.96 4.55
N ALA A 78 8.41 -0.25 3.43
CA ALA A 78 9.59 -0.28 2.57
C ALA A 78 10.85 0.22 3.29
N ALA A 79 10.74 1.26 4.14
CA ALA A 79 11.85 1.79 4.95
C ALA A 79 12.29 0.81 6.07
N ALA A 80 11.39 -0.02 6.57
CA ALA A 80 11.71 -1.08 7.53
C ALA A 80 12.40 -2.31 6.89
N GLY A 81 12.41 -2.40 5.54
CA GLY A 81 13.12 -3.46 4.81
C GLY A 81 12.24 -4.65 4.50
N ALA A 82 10.96 -4.37 4.31
CA ALA A 82 9.98 -5.32 3.83
C ALA A 82 9.50 -4.92 2.43
N ASP A 83 9.26 -5.93 1.59
CA ASP A 83 8.62 -5.76 0.29
C ASP A 83 7.12 -6.07 0.43
N ILE A 84 6.29 -5.32 -0.28
CA ILE A 84 4.83 -5.48 -0.25
C ILE A 84 4.43 -6.37 -1.43
N VAL A 85 3.93 -7.56 -1.11
CA VAL A 85 3.44 -8.55 -2.09
C VAL A 85 2.03 -8.21 -2.53
N ASP A 86 1.18 -7.83 -1.58
CA ASP A 86 -0.22 -7.49 -1.83
C ASP A 86 -0.67 -6.46 -0.78
N ALA A 87 -1.70 -5.69 -1.09
CA ALA A 87 -2.26 -4.73 -0.16
C ALA A 87 -3.76 -4.59 -0.40
N ARG A 88 -4.52 -4.40 0.68
CA ARG A 88 -5.94 -4.07 0.65
C ARG A 88 -6.17 -2.85 1.52
N ILE A 89 -7.05 -1.99 1.04
CA ILE A 89 -7.45 -0.77 1.73
C ILE A 89 -8.93 -0.90 2.06
N GLY A 90 -9.30 -0.45 3.25
CA GLY A 90 -10.69 -0.38 3.65
C GLY A 90 -10.88 0.79 4.59
N THR A 91 -11.80 1.70 4.28
CA THR A 91 -12.17 2.77 5.21
C THR A 91 -13.56 2.48 5.74
N THR A 92 -13.68 2.45 7.07
CA THR A 92 -14.96 2.34 7.76
C THR A 92 -15.80 3.61 7.58
N ALA A 93 -17.12 3.49 7.71
CA ALA A 93 -18.05 4.61 7.55
C ALA A 93 -17.81 5.75 8.55
N ASP A 94 -17.17 5.46 9.68
CA ASP A 94 -16.79 6.43 10.71
C ASP A 94 -15.34 6.91 10.60
N GLY A 95 -14.67 6.67 9.46
CA GLY A 95 -13.40 7.31 9.12
C GLY A 95 -12.15 6.65 9.68
N VAL A 96 -12.23 5.37 10.06
CA VAL A 96 -11.05 4.56 10.42
C VAL A 96 -10.61 3.76 9.20
N ALA A 97 -9.36 3.96 8.77
CA ALA A 97 -8.70 3.12 7.78
C ALA A 97 -8.29 1.79 8.42
N LEU A 98 -8.49 0.71 7.67
CA LEU A 98 -8.18 -0.67 7.97
C LEU A 98 -7.42 -1.24 6.78
N ASP A 99 -6.13 -0.91 6.74
CA ASP A 99 -5.24 -1.28 5.66
C ASP A 99 -4.55 -2.60 6.00
N THR A 100 -4.57 -3.54 5.07
CA THR A 100 -3.93 -4.86 5.21
C THR A 100 -2.83 -4.99 4.16
N PHE A 101 -1.60 -5.27 4.59
CA PHE A 101 -0.46 -5.52 3.71
C PHE A 101 0.01 -6.95 3.89
N TRP A 102 0.32 -7.64 2.80
CA TRP A 102 1.07 -8.91 2.83
C TRP A 102 2.51 -8.59 2.48
N ILE A 103 3.41 -8.79 3.43
CA ILE A 103 4.80 -8.36 3.32
C ILE A 103 5.77 -9.54 3.40
N GLN A 104 6.90 -9.39 2.72
CA GLN A 104 8.03 -10.31 2.76
C GLN A 104 9.28 -9.60 3.22
N GLU A 105 10.27 -10.36 3.67
CA GLU A 105 11.61 -9.82 3.82
C GLU A 105 12.15 -9.40 2.47
N ALA A 106 12.64 -8.17 2.36
CA ALA A 106 13.30 -7.73 1.14
C ALA A 106 14.51 -8.65 0.84
N PRO A 107 14.70 -9.12 -0.41
CA PRO A 107 15.81 -9.99 -0.76
C PRO A 107 17.16 -9.39 -0.38
N THR A 108 17.97 -10.14 0.36
CA THR A 108 19.34 -9.72 0.71
C THR A 108 20.36 -9.98 -0.41
N ALA A 109 19.96 -10.75 -1.42
CA ALA A 109 20.74 -11.03 -2.62
C ALA A 109 19.81 -11.14 -3.86
N PRO A 110 20.31 -10.85 -5.07
CA PRO A 110 19.57 -11.09 -6.31
C PRO A 110 19.14 -12.56 -6.40
N ASN A 111 17.86 -12.81 -6.69
CA ASN A 111 17.23 -14.14 -6.82
C ASN A 111 17.02 -14.93 -5.51
N ALA A 112 17.26 -14.34 -4.34
CA ALA A 112 16.78 -14.93 -3.09
C ALA A 112 15.28 -14.67 -2.94
N ALA A 113 14.48 -15.71 -2.74
CA ALA A 113 13.10 -15.52 -2.31
C ALA A 113 13.09 -14.95 -0.88
N GLY A 114 12.38 -13.85 -0.67
CA GLY A 114 12.14 -13.29 0.66
C GLY A 114 11.34 -14.28 1.52
N GLY A 115 11.73 -14.43 2.78
CA GLY A 115 10.93 -15.15 3.76
C GLY A 115 9.74 -14.33 4.25
N ALA A 116 8.86 -14.94 5.05
CA ALA A 116 7.88 -14.18 5.80
C ALA A 116 8.61 -13.20 6.74
N PHE A 117 8.15 -11.95 6.79
CA PHE A 117 8.68 -10.93 7.71
C PHE A 117 8.22 -11.23 9.14
N ALA A 118 8.89 -12.16 9.83
CA ALA A 118 8.41 -12.74 11.08
C ALA A 118 9.33 -12.47 12.29
N ASP A 119 10.55 -11.99 12.07
CA ASP A 119 11.48 -11.70 13.17
C ASP A 119 10.92 -10.63 14.12
N ALA A 120 10.94 -10.93 15.42
CA ALA A 120 10.34 -10.07 16.43
C ALA A 120 11.04 -8.71 16.57
N HIS A 121 12.36 -8.65 16.35
CA HIS A 121 13.09 -7.39 16.38
C HIS A 121 12.74 -6.53 15.16
N ARG A 122 12.65 -7.14 13.98
CA ARG A 122 12.22 -6.46 12.75
C ARG A 122 10.77 -5.97 12.82
N LEU A 123 9.86 -6.75 13.41
CA LEU A 123 8.47 -6.33 13.63
C LEU A 123 8.36 -5.16 14.62
N ARG A 124 9.16 -5.15 15.70
CA ARG A 124 9.23 -3.99 16.60
C ARG A 124 9.75 -2.75 15.87
N HIS A 125 10.83 -2.90 15.11
CA HIS A 125 11.38 -1.80 14.32
C HIS A 125 10.37 -1.27 13.29
N LEU A 126 9.66 -2.15 12.58
CA LEU A 126 8.59 -1.77 11.66
C LEU A 126 7.52 -0.92 12.36
N ARG A 127 7.07 -1.32 13.55
CA ARG A 127 6.10 -0.55 14.35
C ARG A 127 6.62 0.85 14.69
N GLU A 128 7.89 0.97 15.06
CA GLU A 128 8.53 2.26 15.35
C GLU A 128 8.61 3.16 14.12
N VAL A 129 8.99 2.60 12.96
CA VAL A 129 9.05 3.34 11.70
C VAL A 129 7.65 3.82 11.28
N ILE A 130 6.62 2.97 11.40
CA ILE A 130 5.22 3.36 11.14
C ILE A 130 4.82 4.51 12.07
N ALA A 131 5.06 4.39 13.38
CA ALA A 131 4.71 5.44 14.34
C ALA A 131 5.37 6.78 13.98
N ARG A 132 6.66 6.77 13.65
CA ARG A 132 7.39 7.97 13.22
C ARG A 132 6.87 8.54 11.90
N ALA A 133 6.50 7.69 10.94
CA ALA A 133 5.92 8.09 9.67
C ALA A 133 4.56 8.76 9.85
N LEU A 134 3.70 8.19 10.71
CA LEU A 134 2.39 8.77 10.99
C LEU A 134 2.49 10.07 11.78
N ASP A 135 3.51 10.23 12.64
CA ASP A 135 3.77 11.48 13.35
C ASP A 135 4.52 12.53 12.52
N GLY A 136 4.88 12.22 11.26
CA GLY A 136 5.67 13.12 10.40
C GLY A 136 7.11 13.33 10.86
N ARG A 137 7.64 12.43 11.70
CA ARG A 137 9.01 12.48 12.28
C ARG A 137 10.07 11.74 11.46
N ILE A 138 9.73 11.35 10.24
CA ILE A 138 10.64 10.71 9.28
C ILE A 138 10.33 11.21 7.89
N ASP A 139 11.38 11.61 7.16
CA ASP A 139 11.29 11.82 5.73
C ASP A 139 11.42 10.46 5.02
N LEU A 140 10.28 9.89 4.66
CA LEU A 140 10.21 8.61 3.96
C LEU A 140 10.88 8.67 2.57
N ALA A 141 10.83 9.81 1.90
CA ALA A 141 11.47 9.97 0.59
C ALA A 141 13.00 9.90 0.72
N ALA A 142 13.56 10.57 1.73
CA ALA A 142 14.98 10.48 2.05
C ALA A 142 15.39 9.07 2.52
N ALA A 143 14.62 8.45 3.42
CA ALA A 143 14.90 7.12 3.95
C ALA A 143 14.92 6.04 2.85
N LEU A 144 14.04 6.15 1.85
CA LEU A 144 13.98 5.21 0.73
C LEU A 144 15.05 5.48 -0.33
N SER A 145 15.49 6.74 -0.50
CA SER A 145 16.50 7.09 -1.50
C SER A 145 17.82 6.34 -1.30
N GLY A 146 18.23 6.10 -0.05
CA GLY A 146 19.43 5.30 0.28
C GLY A 146 19.33 3.82 -0.10
N ARG A 147 18.13 3.30 -0.39
CA ARG A 147 17.88 1.89 -0.76
C ARG A 147 17.67 1.66 -2.25
N ARG A 148 17.50 2.73 -3.03
CA ARG A 148 17.32 2.67 -4.50
C ARG A 148 18.61 2.24 -5.24
N GLY A 149 19.73 2.09 -4.53
CA GLY A 149 21.08 2.04 -5.12
C GLY A 149 21.74 0.66 -5.29
N LEU A 150 21.09 -0.48 -4.97
CA LEU A 150 21.74 -1.77 -5.22
C LEU A 150 21.64 -2.12 -6.72
N PRO A 151 22.77 -2.17 -7.46
CA PRO A 151 22.74 -2.46 -8.89
C PRO A 151 22.36 -3.93 -9.08
N SER A 152 21.14 -4.19 -9.57
CA SER A 152 20.87 -5.47 -10.22
C SER A 152 21.78 -5.55 -11.45
N ARG A 153 22.63 -6.58 -11.54
CA ARG A 153 23.47 -6.87 -12.73
C ARG A 153 22.61 -7.16 -13.99
N THR A 154 21.29 -7.11 -13.83
CA THR A 154 20.24 -7.43 -14.80
C THR A 154 19.63 -6.19 -15.47
N ARG A 155 20.35 -5.06 -15.54
CA ARG A 155 20.00 -3.85 -16.35
C ARG A 155 19.70 -4.16 -17.84
N VAL A 156 19.86 -5.41 -18.27
CA VAL A 156 19.65 -5.91 -19.63
C VAL A 156 18.17 -5.91 -20.04
N PHE A 157 17.21 -6.01 -19.12
CA PHE A 157 15.78 -6.02 -19.47
C PHE A 157 15.14 -4.63 -19.35
N GLN A 158 14.80 -4.04 -20.50
CA GLN A 158 13.96 -2.84 -20.56
C GLN A 158 12.51 -3.25 -20.25
N VAL A 159 12.00 -2.87 -19.07
CA VAL A 159 10.57 -3.03 -18.74
C VAL A 159 9.88 -1.71 -19.08
N PRO A 160 9.10 -1.61 -20.17
CA PRO A 160 8.47 -0.35 -20.55
C PRO A 160 7.44 0.06 -19.50
N ALA A 161 7.55 1.30 -19.03
CA ALA A 161 6.57 1.90 -18.13
C ALA A 161 5.27 2.18 -18.89
N ARG A 162 4.13 1.79 -18.30
CA ARG A 162 2.80 2.04 -18.86
C ARG A 162 1.82 2.40 -17.74
N VAL A 163 1.03 3.43 -17.99
CA VAL A 163 -0.07 3.84 -17.10
C VAL A 163 -1.36 3.86 -17.90
N LEU A 164 -2.31 3.02 -17.50
CA LEU A 164 -3.67 2.99 -18.02
C LEU A 164 -4.61 3.58 -16.97
N ILE A 165 -5.55 4.40 -17.41
CA ILE A 165 -6.57 5.00 -16.54
C ILE A 165 -7.91 4.77 -17.24
N ASP A 166 -8.79 4.04 -16.58
CA ASP A 166 -10.09 3.63 -17.10
C ASP A 166 -11.20 4.04 -16.10
N ASP A 167 -12.00 5.01 -16.50
CA ASP A 167 -13.15 5.50 -15.76
C ASP A 167 -14.44 4.75 -16.10
N LYS A 168 -14.37 3.58 -16.74
CA LYS A 168 -15.51 2.71 -17.11
C LYS A 168 -15.36 1.28 -16.59
N ALA A 169 -14.14 0.83 -16.30
CA ALA A 169 -13.84 -0.51 -15.78
C ALA A 169 -14.54 -0.83 -14.45
N SER A 170 -14.92 0.18 -13.66
CA SER A 170 -15.72 0.02 -12.44
C SER A 170 -16.91 0.97 -12.47
N ALA A 171 -18.06 0.50 -11.98
CA ALA A 171 -19.25 1.35 -11.83
C ALA A 171 -19.01 2.51 -10.84
N THR A 172 -18.14 2.33 -9.85
CA THR A 172 -18.01 3.23 -8.70
C THR A 172 -16.65 3.90 -8.54
N HIS A 173 -15.62 3.45 -9.27
CA HIS A 173 -14.25 3.95 -9.16
C HIS A 173 -13.63 4.21 -10.53
N THR A 174 -12.61 5.07 -10.58
CA THR A 174 -11.67 5.10 -11.72
C THR A 174 -10.57 4.10 -11.42
N VAL A 175 -10.22 3.26 -12.40
CA VAL A 175 -9.19 2.22 -12.26
C VAL A 175 -7.91 2.72 -12.90
N ILE A 176 -6.81 2.69 -12.16
CA ILE A 176 -5.47 3.05 -12.62
C ILE A 176 -4.62 1.79 -12.60
N GLU A 177 -4.17 1.33 -13.76
CA GLU A 177 -3.22 0.23 -13.88
C GLU A 177 -1.83 0.79 -14.23
N VAL A 178 -0.85 0.46 -13.41
CA VAL A 178 0.54 0.84 -13.55
C VAL A 178 1.36 -0.40 -13.81
N ASN A 179 2.15 -0.37 -14.88
CA ASN A 179 3.12 -1.41 -15.21
C ASN A 179 4.50 -0.78 -15.30
N GLY A 180 5.52 -1.42 -14.74
CA GLY A 180 6.89 -0.94 -14.85
C GLY A 180 7.90 -1.85 -14.18
N ARG A 181 9.14 -1.37 -14.08
CA ARG A 181 10.19 -2.04 -13.33
C ARG A 181 9.93 -1.86 -11.83
N ASP A 182 9.92 -2.97 -11.10
CA ASP A 182 9.81 -2.93 -9.64
C ASP A 182 11.11 -2.41 -9.02
N ARG A 183 10.99 -1.68 -7.91
CA ARG A 183 12.11 -1.13 -7.15
C ARG A 183 11.69 -0.81 -5.72
N PRO A 184 12.62 -0.84 -4.75
CA PRO A 184 12.34 -0.41 -3.38
C PRO A 184 11.66 0.95 -3.32
N GLY A 185 10.52 1.01 -2.63
CA GLY A 185 9.72 2.23 -2.46
C GLY A 185 8.86 2.64 -3.66
N LEU A 186 8.74 1.81 -4.70
CA LEU A 186 7.87 2.13 -5.85
C LEU A 186 6.43 2.37 -5.44
N LEU A 187 5.83 1.47 -4.64
CA LEU A 187 4.46 1.63 -4.17
C LEU A 187 4.25 2.95 -3.39
N TYR A 188 5.24 3.36 -2.59
CA TYR A 188 5.22 4.67 -1.92
C TYR A 188 5.23 5.82 -2.93
N ASP A 189 6.08 5.78 -3.96
CA ASP A 189 6.15 6.83 -4.97
C ASP A 189 4.85 6.94 -5.79
N LEU A 190 4.25 5.80 -6.16
CA LEU A 190 2.98 5.76 -6.88
C LEU A 190 1.84 6.33 -6.02
N THR A 191 1.70 5.84 -4.80
CA THR A 191 0.60 6.23 -3.90
C THR A 191 0.74 7.67 -3.39
N ARG A 192 1.97 8.14 -3.14
CA ARG A 192 2.24 9.56 -2.85
C ARG A 192 1.86 10.44 -4.03
N THR A 193 2.16 10.01 -5.26
CA THR A 193 1.77 10.72 -6.49
C THR A 193 0.25 10.83 -6.61
N LEU A 194 -0.49 9.73 -6.37
CA LEU A 194 -1.96 9.74 -6.35
C LEU A 194 -2.50 10.71 -5.28
N ALA A 195 -1.95 10.67 -4.07
CA ALA A 195 -2.34 11.55 -2.98
C ALA A 195 -2.05 13.04 -3.29
N ALA A 196 -0.95 13.35 -3.99
CA ALA A 196 -0.62 14.71 -4.43
C ALA A 196 -1.68 15.28 -5.40
N HIS A 197 -2.27 14.41 -6.24
CA HIS A 197 -3.41 14.72 -7.11
C HIS A 197 -4.77 14.67 -6.41
N LYS A 198 -4.79 14.58 -5.07
CA LYS A 198 -6.00 14.49 -4.24
C LYS A 198 -6.86 13.27 -4.56
N LEU A 199 -6.22 12.19 -5.01
CA LEU A 199 -6.88 10.91 -5.25
C LEU A 199 -6.75 10.03 -4.01
N GLN A 200 -7.88 9.46 -3.60
CA GLN A 200 -7.95 8.48 -2.54
C GLN A 200 -7.97 7.08 -3.17
N VAL A 201 -7.07 6.22 -2.71
CA VAL A 201 -7.06 4.80 -3.11
C VAL A 201 -8.04 4.07 -2.21
N SER A 202 -9.11 3.52 -2.77
CA SER A 202 -10.12 2.75 -2.03
C SER A 202 -9.78 1.26 -1.98
N SER A 203 -9.01 0.78 -2.95
CA SER A 203 -8.46 -0.58 -3.00
C SER A 203 -7.27 -0.61 -3.94
N ALA A 204 -6.32 -1.49 -3.67
CA ALA A 204 -5.20 -1.75 -4.55
C ALA A 204 -5.06 -3.26 -4.77
N LYS A 205 -4.45 -3.64 -5.88
CA LYS A 205 -3.92 -4.99 -6.09
C LYS A 205 -2.50 -4.82 -6.60
N ILE A 206 -1.56 -5.32 -5.81
CA ILE A 206 -0.12 -5.21 -6.09
C ILE A 206 0.34 -6.58 -6.59
N SER A 207 1.13 -6.62 -7.65
CA SER A 207 1.60 -7.89 -8.22
C SER A 207 2.97 -7.72 -8.84
N THR A 208 3.97 -8.36 -8.23
CA THR A 208 5.35 -8.39 -8.73
C THR A 208 5.66 -9.73 -9.39
N TYR A 209 6.21 -9.67 -10.60
CA TYR A 209 6.66 -10.81 -11.40
C TYR A 209 8.13 -10.59 -11.80
N GLY A 210 9.06 -11.17 -11.03
CA GLY A 210 10.49 -10.93 -11.22
C GLY A 210 10.83 -9.46 -10.99
N GLU A 211 11.33 -8.77 -12.03
CA GLU A 211 11.64 -7.32 -11.97
C GLU A 211 10.47 -6.43 -12.45
N ARG A 212 9.29 -6.98 -12.76
CA ARG A 212 8.13 -6.22 -13.26
C ARG A 212 7.05 -6.13 -12.20
N VAL A 213 6.49 -4.95 -12.01
CA VAL A 213 5.28 -4.74 -11.22
C VAL A 213 4.06 -4.50 -12.13
N VAL A 214 2.91 -4.96 -11.68
CA VAL A 214 1.58 -4.63 -12.20
C VAL A 214 0.69 -4.24 -11.02
N ASP A 215 0.51 -2.94 -10.83
CA ASP A 215 -0.28 -2.37 -9.74
C ASP A 215 -1.59 -1.83 -10.27
N VAL A 216 -2.71 -2.23 -9.66
CA VAL A 216 -4.04 -1.75 -10.00
C VAL A 216 -4.62 -1.00 -8.80
N PHE A 217 -4.94 0.28 -8.98
CA PHE A 217 -5.53 1.14 -7.97
C PHE A 217 -6.96 1.50 -8.35
N TYR A 218 -7.89 1.27 -7.43
CA TYR A 218 -9.26 1.78 -7.52
C TYR A 218 -9.31 3.10 -6.77
N VAL A 219 -9.50 4.19 -7.50
CA VAL A 219 -9.40 5.54 -6.95
C VAL A 219 -10.69 6.32 -7.09
N LYS A 220 -10.85 7.26 -6.17
CA LYS A 220 -11.82 8.35 -6.19
C LYS A 220 -11.12 9.68 -5.99
N ASP A 221 -11.75 10.76 -6.40
CA ASP A 221 -11.30 12.10 -6.04
C ASP A 221 -11.65 12.44 -4.57
N ALA A 222 -11.26 13.64 -4.13
CA ALA A 222 -11.52 14.12 -2.78
C ALA A 222 -13.03 14.27 -2.43
N PHE A 223 -13.92 14.23 -3.42
CA PHE A 223 -15.37 14.27 -3.23
C PHE A 223 -16.00 12.87 -3.28
N GLY A 224 -15.19 11.81 -3.37
CA GLY A 224 -15.67 10.43 -3.44
C GLY A 224 -16.23 10.02 -4.81
N LEU A 225 -15.95 10.82 -5.85
CA LEU A 225 -16.42 10.61 -7.22
C LEU A 225 -15.34 9.99 -8.09
N LYS A 226 -15.76 9.46 -9.23
CA LYS A 226 -14.85 8.95 -10.26
C LYS A 226 -14.09 10.11 -10.91
N VAL A 227 -12.82 9.88 -11.19
CA VAL A 227 -11.98 10.80 -11.97
C VAL A 227 -12.32 10.64 -13.44
N THR A 228 -13.08 11.57 -13.99
CA THR A 228 -13.54 11.55 -15.41
C THR A 228 -12.99 12.72 -16.22
N HIS A 229 -12.47 13.77 -15.57
CA HIS A 229 -12.03 14.98 -16.25
C HIS A 229 -10.74 14.73 -17.06
N PRO A 230 -10.74 14.86 -18.40
CA PRO A 230 -9.62 14.45 -19.24
C PRO A 230 -8.28 15.12 -18.90
N LYS A 231 -8.31 16.40 -18.51
CA LYS A 231 -7.10 17.15 -18.10
C LYS A 231 -6.45 16.54 -16.84
N LEU A 232 -7.25 16.16 -15.85
CA LEU A 232 -6.75 15.58 -14.61
C LEU A 232 -6.20 14.17 -14.89
N ILE A 233 -6.91 13.37 -15.70
CA ILE A 233 -6.43 12.05 -16.15
C ILE A 233 -5.06 12.16 -16.82
N ALA A 234 -4.86 13.14 -17.72
CA ALA A 234 -3.58 13.36 -18.39
C ALA A 234 -2.47 13.75 -17.40
N GLN A 235 -2.76 14.63 -16.45
CA GLN A 235 -1.81 15.06 -15.40
C GLN A 235 -1.40 13.89 -14.49
N VAL A 236 -2.37 13.12 -14.00
CA VAL A 236 -2.13 11.94 -13.15
C VAL A 236 -1.30 10.91 -13.92
N ARG A 237 -1.65 10.64 -15.19
CA ARG A 237 -0.90 9.72 -16.05
C ARG A 237 0.55 10.14 -16.17
N GLN A 238 0.82 11.41 -16.47
CA GLN A 238 2.19 11.91 -16.63
C GLN A 238 2.97 11.79 -15.32
N SER A 239 2.41 12.25 -14.19
CA SER A 239 3.10 12.14 -12.91
C SER A 239 3.39 10.70 -12.48
N LEU A 240 2.51 9.75 -12.81
CA LEU A 240 2.75 8.32 -12.54
C LEU A 240 3.84 7.75 -13.46
N LEU A 241 3.89 8.17 -14.73
CA LEU A 241 4.99 7.81 -15.62
C LEU A 241 6.33 8.36 -15.12
N ASP A 242 6.35 9.60 -14.63
CA ASP A 242 7.53 10.21 -14.04
C ASP A 242 7.95 9.47 -12.76
N ALA A 243 7.00 9.00 -11.94
CA ALA A 243 7.29 8.18 -10.76
C ALA A 243 7.84 6.78 -11.11
N LEU A 244 7.48 6.24 -12.28
CA LEU A 244 8.01 4.96 -12.79
C LEU A 244 9.40 5.10 -13.40
N ALA A 245 9.76 6.29 -13.89
CA ALA A 245 11.10 6.56 -14.37
C ALA A 245 12.09 6.38 -13.21
N ASP A 246 13.06 5.49 -13.38
CA ASP A 246 14.10 5.28 -12.40
C ASP A 246 14.96 6.56 -12.30
N PRO A 247 15.02 7.24 -11.14
CA PRO A 247 15.88 8.42 -10.98
C PRO A 247 17.35 8.12 -11.30
N ALA A 248 17.80 6.87 -11.10
CA ALA A 248 19.17 6.45 -11.41
C ALA A 248 19.41 6.29 -12.92
N ALA A 249 18.37 5.97 -13.71
CA ALA A 249 18.46 5.92 -15.17
C ALA A 249 18.44 7.31 -15.80
N ALA A 250 17.70 8.26 -15.21
CA ALA A 250 17.69 9.66 -15.65
C ALA A 250 19.04 10.36 -15.39
N ALA A 251 19.72 10.06 -14.28
CA ALA A 251 21.04 10.60 -13.98
C ALA A 251 22.13 10.06 -14.93
N ALA A 252 22.09 8.77 -15.28
CA ALA A 252 23.05 8.14 -16.20
C ALA A 252 22.86 8.52 -17.68
N ALA A 253 21.71 9.08 -18.05
CA ALA A 253 21.44 9.60 -19.40
C ALA A 253 21.78 11.09 -19.54
N ALA A 254 22.09 11.77 -18.42
CA ALA A 254 22.49 13.18 -18.36
C ALA A 254 24.02 13.37 -18.24
N GLU A 255 24.77 12.26 -18.25
CA GLU A 255 26.25 12.18 -18.22
C GLU A 255 26.76 11.68 -19.58
#